data_AF-A0A976LDC8-F1
#
_entry.id   AF-A0A976LDC8-F1
#
_cell.length_a   1.000
_cell.length_b   1.000
_cell.length_c   1.000
_cell.angle_alpha   90.00
_cell.angle_beta   90.00
_cell.angle_gamma   90.00
#
_symmetry.space_group_name_H-M   'P 1'
#
loop_
_entity.id
_entity.type
_entity.pdbx_description
1 polymer ?
#
loop_
_entity_poly.entity_id
_entity_poly.type
_entity_poly.pdbx_seq_one_letter_code
_entity_poly.pdbx_strand_id
1 'polypeptide(L)'
;MLLYPWKIFDPETGALRSDVHLDAGLPPTFIAQMSDDTASLPQGSAMLYLELVKRKLPSEIHIYERGGHGFGMQTRFGATGPSDWPKRAADWLALRELVTVP
;
A
#
# COMPACT_ATOMS: atom_id res chain seq x y z
N MET A 1 10.40 2.25 -1.10
CA MET A 1 9.40 2.73 -2.08
C MET A 1 8.05 2.82 -1.37
N LEU A 2 7.41 3.99 -1.38
CA LEU A 2 6.05 4.18 -0.87
C LEU A 2 5.07 4.04 -2.04
N LEU A 3 4.08 3.17 -1.92
CA LEU A 3 3.14 2.84 -3.00
C LEU A 3 1.69 3.06 -2.60
N TYR A 4 0.94 3.58 -3.57
CA TYR A 4 -0.51 3.54 -3.65
C TYR A 4 -0.88 3.03 -5.06
N PRO A 5 -1.03 1.70 -5.24
CA PRO A 5 -1.22 1.11 -6.57
C PRO A 5 -2.55 1.49 -7.21
N TRP A 6 -2.53 1.77 -8.53
CA TRP A 6 -3.72 2.10 -9.31
C TRP A 6 -4.17 0.91 -10.18
N LYS A 7 -5.38 0.41 -9.93
CA LYS A 7 -6.08 -0.58 -10.78
C LYS A 7 -5.17 -1.73 -11.25
N ILE A 8 -4.47 -2.35 -10.30
CA ILE A 8 -3.61 -3.51 -10.55
C ILE A 8 -4.35 -4.85 -10.36
N PHE A 9 -5.56 -4.82 -9.80
CA PHE A 9 -6.42 -5.99 -9.66
C PHE A 9 -7.32 -6.14 -10.88
N ASP A 10 -7.41 -7.36 -11.39
CA ASP A 10 -8.36 -7.75 -12.43
C ASP A 10 -9.54 -8.50 -11.77
N PRO A 11 -10.75 -7.92 -11.76
CA PRO A 11 -11.92 -8.54 -11.15
C PRO A 11 -12.47 -9.73 -11.93
N GLU A 12 -12.17 -9.88 -13.23
CA GLU A 12 -12.62 -11.01 -14.03
C GLU A 12 -11.83 -12.27 -13.69
N THR A 13 -10.52 -12.13 -13.52
CA THR A 13 -9.62 -13.24 -13.20
C THR A 13 -9.39 -13.43 -11.70
N GLY A 14 -9.69 -12.42 -10.88
CA GLY A 14 -9.41 -12.42 -9.45
C GLY A 14 -7.90 -12.40 -9.14
N ALA A 15 -7.10 -11.87 -10.06
CA ALA A 15 -5.64 -11.85 -9.96
C ALA A 15 -5.07 -10.44 -10.14
N LEU A 16 -3.75 -10.30 -9.97
CA LEU A 16 -3.07 -9.12 -10.48
C LEU A 16 -3.13 -9.11 -12.01
N ARG A 17 -3.25 -7.93 -12.60
CA ARG A 17 -3.19 -7.77 -14.05
C ARG A 17 -1.87 -8.32 -14.59
N SER A 18 -1.93 -8.88 -15.80
CA SER A 18 -0.80 -9.54 -16.45
C SER A 18 0.40 -8.63 -16.74
N ASP A 19 0.19 -7.31 -16.83
CA ASP A 19 1.24 -6.30 -17.02
C ASP A 19 1.91 -5.86 -15.72
N VAL A 20 1.50 -6.41 -14.56
CA VAL A 20 2.18 -6.19 -13.28
C VAL A 20 3.35 -7.14 -13.16
N HIS A 21 4.54 -6.64 -13.47
CA HIS A 21 5.79 -7.39 -13.35
C HIS A 21 6.54 -6.98 -12.08
N LEU A 22 6.95 -8.00 -11.30
CA LEU A 22 7.74 -7.80 -10.09
C LEU A 22 9.13 -8.41 -10.30
N ASP A 23 10.15 -7.58 -10.25
CA ASP A 23 11.55 -8.01 -10.40
C ASP A 23 12.19 -8.29 -9.04
N ALA A 24 13.21 -9.14 -9.00
CA ALA A 24 13.93 -9.49 -7.78
C ALA A 24 14.72 -8.32 -7.17
N GLY A 25 14.99 -7.27 -7.95
CA GLY A 25 15.73 -6.07 -7.51
C GLY A 25 14.86 -4.95 -6.94
N LEU A 26 13.56 -5.19 -6.73
CA LEU A 26 12.68 -4.15 -6.19
C LEU A 26 13.14 -3.71 -4.79
N PRO A 27 13.17 -2.39 -4.51
CA PRO A 27 13.54 -1.89 -3.20
C PRO A 27 12.48 -2.30 -2.15
N PRO A 28 12.82 -2.22 -0.85
CA PRO A 28 11.84 -2.37 0.20
C PRO A 28 10.59 -1.52 -0.05
N THR A 29 9.42 -2.12 0.12
CA THR A 29 8.15 -1.51 -0.31
C THR A 29 7.22 -1.31 0.87
N PHE A 30 6.53 -0.17 0.91
CA PHE A 30 5.48 0.14 1.86
C PHE A 30 4.22 0.50 1.06
N ILE A 31 3.08 -0.07 1.43
CA ILE A 31 1.81 0.11 0.73
C ILE A 31 0.76 0.66 1.71
N ALA A 32 0.07 1.73 1.33
CA ALA A 32 -1.11 2.22 2.05
C ALA A 32 -2.34 2.16 1.13
N GLN A 33 -3.46 1.66 1.66
CA GLN A 33 -4.69 1.45 0.91
C GLN A 33 -5.92 1.65 1.80
N MET A 34 -7.06 1.96 1.18
CA MET A 34 -8.37 2.02 1.87
C MET A 34 -9.27 0.89 1.37
N SER A 35 -9.98 0.24 2.29
CA SER A 35 -10.93 -0.84 1.99
C SER A 35 -12.16 -0.34 1.24
N ASP A 36 -12.55 0.91 1.46
CA ASP A 36 -13.66 1.59 0.79
C ASP A 36 -13.25 2.29 -0.52
N ASP A 37 -12.03 2.06 -1.02
CA ASP A 37 -11.62 2.53 -2.35
C ASP A 37 -12.26 1.66 -3.45
N THR A 38 -13.28 2.21 -4.10
CA THR A 38 -13.98 1.56 -5.21
C THR A 38 -13.34 1.85 -6.58
N ALA A 39 -12.42 2.81 -6.66
CA ALA A 39 -11.74 3.17 -7.91
C ALA A 39 -10.46 2.35 -8.12
N SER A 40 -9.74 2.02 -7.04
CA SER A 40 -8.63 1.08 -7.02
C SER A 40 -8.86 0.05 -5.94
N LEU A 41 -9.32 -1.14 -6.33
CA LEU A 41 -9.78 -2.16 -5.40
C LEU A 41 -8.65 -2.65 -4.45
N PRO A 42 -8.89 -2.74 -3.13
CA PRO A 42 -7.87 -3.08 -2.12
C PRO A 42 -7.27 -4.48 -2.28
N GLN A 43 -7.97 -5.40 -2.94
CA GLN A 43 -7.50 -6.74 -3.28
C GLN A 43 -6.18 -6.68 -4.05
N GLY A 44 -6.01 -5.70 -4.93
CA GLY A 44 -4.78 -5.52 -5.71
C GLY A 44 -3.58 -5.23 -4.81
N SER A 45 -3.73 -4.30 -3.87
CA SER A 45 -2.68 -3.97 -2.90
C SER A 45 -2.34 -5.15 -2.00
N ALA A 46 -3.35 -5.90 -1.53
CA ALA A 46 -3.14 -7.10 -0.73
C ALA A 46 -2.40 -8.20 -1.51
N MET A 47 -2.80 -8.47 -2.75
CA MET A 47 -2.13 -9.45 -3.61
C MET A 47 -0.71 -9.04 -3.96
N LEU A 48 -0.48 -7.77 -4.27
CA LEU A 48 0.86 -7.24 -4.52
C LEU A 48 1.77 -7.49 -3.30
N TYR A 49 1.31 -7.18 -2.09
CA TYR A 49 2.05 -7.46 -0.87
C TYR A 49 2.40 -8.95 -0.74
N LEU A 50 1.44 -9.85 -0.95
CA LEU A 50 1.68 -11.30 -0.87
C LEU A 50 2.72 -11.76 -1.90
N GLU A 51 2.68 -11.24 -3.13
CA GLU A 51 3.67 -11.56 -4.16
C GLU A 51 5.07 -11.04 -3.81
N LEU A 52 5.18 -9.84 -3.24
CA LEU A 52 6.45 -9.31 -2.77
C LEU A 52 7.04 -10.18 -1.64
N VAL A 53 6.21 -10.59 -0.68
CA VAL A 53 6.61 -11.48 0.43
C VAL A 53 7.04 -12.85 -0.08
N LYS A 54 6.32 -13.46 -1.03
CA LYS A 54 6.70 -14.75 -1.67
C LYS A 54 8.08 -14.68 -2.30
N ARG A 55 8.44 -13.52 -2.85
CA ARG A 55 9.75 -13.24 -3.47
C ARG A 55 10.83 -12.82 -2.46
N LYS A 56 10.51 -12.83 -1.16
CA LYS A 56 11.40 -12.42 -0.06
C LYS A 56 11.83 -10.95 -0.14
N LEU A 57 11.00 -10.10 -0.75
CA LEU A 57 11.23 -8.66 -0.82
C LEU A 57 10.69 -7.98 0.46
N PRO A 58 11.51 -7.21 1.20
CA PRO A 58 11.07 -6.56 2.43
C PRO A 58 9.87 -5.63 2.17
N SER A 59 8.72 -5.95 2.75
CA SER A 59 7.46 -5.27 2.43
C SER A 59 6.61 -5.02 3.66
N GLU A 60 5.87 -3.92 3.67
CA GLU A 60 4.89 -3.57 4.70
C GLU A 60 3.60 -3.06 4.04
N ILE A 61 2.44 -3.38 4.61
CA ILE A 61 1.14 -2.93 4.11
C ILE A 61 0.22 -2.49 5.23
N HIS A 62 -0.50 -1.39 5.01
CA HIS A 62 -1.59 -0.91 5.85
C HIS A 62 -2.87 -0.75 5.03
N ILE A 63 -3.93 -1.46 5.41
CA ILE A 63 -5.26 -1.35 4.80
C ILE A 63 -6.23 -0.84 5.87
N TYR A 64 -6.79 0.35 5.66
CA TYR A 64 -7.74 0.96 6.61
C TYR A 64 -9.17 0.79 6.11
N GLU A 65 -10.13 0.62 7.03
CA GLU A 65 -11.54 0.43 6.66
C GLU A 65 -12.09 1.60 5.83
N ARG A 66 -11.72 2.84 6.19
CA ARG A 66 -12.28 4.07 5.62
C ARG A 66 -11.22 5.10 5.25
N GLY A 67 -11.43 5.78 4.13
CA GLY A 67 -10.60 6.88 3.65
C GLY A 67 -10.89 7.27 2.21
N GLY A 68 -11.47 6.35 1.43
CA GLY A 68 -11.84 6.51 0.04
C GLY A 68 -10.64 6.58 -0.92
N HIS A 69 -10.95 6.70 -2.20
CA HIS A 69 -9.95 6.91 -3.24
C HIS A 69 -9.21 8.24 -3.05
N GLY A 70 -7.91 8.26 -3.36
CA GLY A 70 -7.11 9.48 -3.26
C GLY A 70 -7.13 10.08 -1.85
N PHE A 71 -7.02 9.23 -0.83
CA PHE A 71 -7.18 9.59 0.58
C PHE A 71 -6.24 10.71 1.05
N GLY A 72 -5.06 10.83 0.44
CA GLY A 72 -4.09 11.88 0.74
C GLY A 72 -3.71 11.91 2.22
N MET A 73 -3.38 13.08 2.76
CA MET A 73 -2.97 13.25 4.17
C MET A 73 -3.98 14.07 4.99
N GLN A 74 -5.06 14.54 4.37
CA GLN A 74 -6.03 15.39 5.06
C GLN A 74 -6.90 14.54 5.98
N THR A 75 -7.03 14.97 7.24
CA THR A 75 -7.92 14.31 8.19
C THR A 75 -9.36 14.40 7.68
N ARG A 76 -10.07 13.26 7.69
CA ARG A 76 -11.48 13.17 7.30
C ARG A 76 -12.26 12.59 8.47
N PHE A 77 -13.44 13.15 8.74
CA PHE A 77 -14.28 12.64 9.82
C PHE A 77 -14.66 11.18 9.56
N GLY A 78 -14.44 10.32 10.56
CA GLY A 78 -14.73 8.89 10.46
C GLY A 78 -13.75 8.07 9.61
N ALA A 79 -12.60 8.63 9.22
CA ALA A 79 -11.54 7.91 8.50
C ALA A 79 -10.18 8.14 9.16
N THR A 80 -9.58 7.06 9.67
CA THR A 80 -8.27 7.10 10.34
C THR A 80 -7.10 6.95 9.37
N GLY A 81 -7.32 6.27 8.24
CA GLY A 81 -6.28 6.02 7.25
C GLY A 81 -5.52 7.27 6.79
N PRO A 82 -6.20 8.33 6.29
CA PRO A 82 -5.55 9.54 5.80
C PRO A 82 -4.58 10.21 6.81
N SER A 83 -4.87 10.13 8.11
CA SER A 83 -4.07 10.75 9.16
C SER A 83 -3.05 9.80 9.79
N ASP A 84 -3.20 8.49 9.65
CA ASP A 84 -2.32 7.49 10.25
C ASP A 84 -1.25 6.96 9.30
N TRP A 85 -1.57 6.72 8.02
CA TRP A 85 -0.60 6.15 7.08
C TRP A 85 0.72 6.92 6.97
N PRO A 86 0.76 8.27 7.05
CA PRO A 86 2.04 8.99 7.00
C PRO A 86 2.91 8.71 8.24
N LYS A 87 2.28 8.47 9.39
CA LYS A 87 2.98 8.11 10.64
C LYS A 87 3.56 6.71 10.54
N ARG A 88 2.78 5.75 10.03
CA ARG A 88 3.25 4.38 9.78
C ARG A 88 4.40 4.37 8.75
N ALA A 89 4.29 5.18 7.71
CA ALA A 89 5.36 5.36 6.73
C ALA A 89 6.64 5.97 7.36
N ALA A 90 6.50 6.93 8.28
CA ALA A 90 7.63 7.50 9.01
C ALA A 90 8.33 6.45 9.89
N ASP A 91 7.56 5.65 10.63
CA ASP A 91 8.11 4.53 11.43
C ASP A 91 8.86 3.53 10.55
N TRP A 92 8.31 3.19 9.38
CA TRP A 92 8.93 2.30 8.40
C TRP A 92 10.22 2.88 7.79
N LEU A 93 10.27 4.18 7.54
CA LEU A 93 11.47 4.87 7.07
C LEU A 93 12.56 4.91 8.17
N ALA A 94 12.17 5.10 9.43
CA ALA A 94 13.10 5.10 10.56
C ALA A 94 13.69 3.72 10.84
N LEU A 95 12.89 2.66 10.71
CA LEU A 95 13.36 1.26 10.72
C LEU A 95 14.48 1.02 9.69
N ARG A 96 14.54 1.86 8.65
CA ARG A 96 15.52 1.77 7.55
C ARG A 96 16.64 2.80 7.65
N GLU A 97 16.71 3.53 8.76
CA GLU A 97 17.71 4.56 9.00
C GLU A 97 17.69 5.68 7.94
N LEU A 98 16.54 5.86 7.27
CA LEU A 98 16.36 6.88 6.22
C LEU A 98 15.86 8.21 6.78
N VAL A 99 15.27 8.19 7.97
CA VAL A 99 14.82 9.37 8.72
C VAL A 99 15.00 9.13 10.21
N THR A 100 15.18 10.20 10.98
CA THR A 100 15.04 10.17 12.44
C THR A 100 13.60 10.53 12.79
N VAL A 101 12.88 9.63 13.46
CA VAL A 101 11.58 9.97 14.06
C VAL A 101 11.87 10.62 15.42
N PRO A 102 11.33 11.83 15.68
CA PRO A 102 11.52 12.52 16.96
C PRO A 102 10.84 11.81 18.13
#